data_AF-A0AAI9UHP5-F1
#
_entry.id   AF-A0AAI9UHP5-F1
#
_cell.length_a   1.000
_cell.length_b   1.000
_cell.length_c   1.000
_cell.angle_alpha   90.00
_cell.angle_beta   90.00
_cell.angle_gamma   90.00
#
_symmetry.space_group_name_H-M   'P 1'
#
loop_
_entity.id
_entity.type
_entity.pdbx_description
1 polymer ?
#
loop_
_entity_poly.entity_id
_entity_poly.type
_entity_poly.pdbx_seq_one_letter_code
_entity_poly.pdbx_strand_id
1 'polypeptide(L)'
;MSLIRLLLYSNQLDTRGLCATTSTFLKNETHPEEITKILQVYGTVVSNLNHHVSQTFQYSSSDVLLPLVSSGPKVSIRIYELSLAKLNVT
;
A
#
# COMPACT_ATOMS: atom_id res chain seq x y z
N MET A 1 -9.90 5.80 -1.82
CA MET A 1 -9.64 6.55 -3.07
C MET A 1 -8.24 7.16 -3.19
N SER A 2 -7.44 7.31 -2.11
CA SER A 2 -6.09 7.91 -2.17
C SER A 2 -5.08 7.11 -3.02
N LEU A 3 -5.12 5.77 -2.97
CA LEU A 3 -4.19 4.90 -3.70
C LEU A 3 -4.28 5.08 -5.22
N ILE A 4 -5.49 5.18 -5.78
CA ILE A 4 -5.68 5.40 -7.23
C ILE A 4 -5.01 6.70 -7.66
N ARG A 5 -5.18 7.78 -6.88
CA ARG A 5 -4.53 9.06 -7.16
C ARG A 5 -3.00 8.95 -7.08
N LEU A 6 -2.45 8.19 -6.13
CA LEU A 6 -1.01 7.93 -6.07
C LEU A 6 -0.52 7.22 -7.34
N LEU A 7 -1.23 6.20 -7.82
CA LEU A 7 -0.88 5.44 -9.02
C LEU A 7 -0.85 6.33 -10.29
N LEU A 8 -1.77 7.28 -10.40
CA LEU A 8 -1.79 8.27 -11.49
C LEU A 8 -0.61 9.24 -11.49
N TYR A 9 0.16 9.32 -10.40
CA TYR A 9 1.41 10.09 -10.35
C TYR A 9 2.66 9.19 -10.27
N SER A 10 2.48 7.86 -10.30
CA SER A 10 3.58 6.91 -10.03
C SER A 10 4.69 6.94 -11.08
N ASN A 11 4.43 7.45 -12.28
CA ASN A 11 5.47 7.59 -13.30
C ASN A 11 6.54 8.65 -12.95
N GLN A 12 6.26 9.53 -11.98
CA GLN A 12 7.21 10.51 -11.46
C GLN A 12 7.70 10.17 -10.05
N LEU A 13 7.22 9.06 -9.47
CA LEU A 13 7.50 8.67 -8.09
C LEU A 13 8.11 7.27 -8.05
N ASP A 14 9.23 7.15 -7.37
CA ASP A 14 9.85 5.86 -7.12
C ASP A 14 9.16 5.15 -5.94
N THR A 15 8.15 4.35 -6.26
CA THR A 15 7.35 3.64 -5.27
C THR A 15 8.12 2.43 -4.74
N ARG A 16 8.48 2.44 -3.46
CA ARG A 16 9.28 1.37 -2.80
C ARG A 16 8.47 0.41 -1.93
N GLY A 17 7.22 0.75 -1.60
CA GLY A 17 6.41 -0.05 -0.69
C GLY A 17 4.98 0.45 -0.58
N LEU A 18 4.05 -0.48 -0.45
CA LEU A 18 2.64 -0.21 -0.16
C LEU A 18 2.23 -1.07 1.04
N CYS A 19 2.13 -0.46 2.22
CA CYS A 19 1.85 -1.17 3.47
C CYS A 19 0.41 -0.93 3.94
N ALA A 20 -0.37 -2.00 4.09
CA ALA A 20 -1.67 -1.96 4.75
C ALA A 20 -1.46 -1.93 6.28
N THR A 21 -2.04 -0.94 6.95
CA THR A 21 -1.90 -0.76 8.40
C THR A 21 -3.25 -0.52 9.08
N THR A 22 -3.26 -0.67 10.40
CA THR A 22 -4.43 -0.42 11.25
C THR A 22 -4.70 1.08 11.39
N SER A 23 -5.90 1.43 11.85
CA SER A 23 -6.32 2.81 12.12
C SER A 23 -7.17 2.89 13.38
N THR A 24 -7.56 4.11 13.77
CA THR A 24 -8.50 4.32 14.90
C THR A 24 -9.87 3.67 14.67
N PHE A 25 -10.28 3.51 13.41
CA PHE A 25 -11.55 2.91 13.02
C PHE A 25 -11.42 1.45 12.60
N LEU A 26 -10.20 0.98 12.31
CA LEU A 26 -9.87 -0.40 11.92
C LEU A 26 -8.70 -0.90 12.77
N LYS A 27 -8.99 -1.31 14.01
CA LYS A 27 -7.95 -1.51 15.03
C LYS A 27 -7.28 -2.87 14.99
N ASN A 28 -7.99 -3.91 14.55
CA ASN A 28 -7.62 -5.30 14.79
C ASN A 28 -7.42 -6.12 13.51
N GLU A 29 -7.34 -5.44 12.36
CA GLU A 29 -7.11 -6.09 11.07
C GLU A 29 -6.41 -5.15 10.09
N THR A 30 -5.86 -5.75 9.05
CA THR A 30 -5.27 -5.09 7.89
C THR A 30 -5.81 -5.76 6.64
N HIS A 31 -5.98 -4.98 5.57
CA HIS A 31 -6.54 -5.45 4.31
C HIS A 31 -5.56 -5.22 3.13
N PRO A 32 -4.41 -5.91 3.08
CA PRO A 32 -3.50 -5.84 1.93
C PRO A 32 -4.16 -6.32 0.62
N GLU A 33 -5.15 -7.20 0.69
CA GLU A 33 -5.92 -7.70 -0.45
C GLU A 33 -6.61 -6.60 -1.24
N GLU A 34 -7.06 -5.53 -0.58
CA GLU A 34 -7.68 -4.39 -1.24
C GLU A 34 -6.65 -3.59 -2.05
N ILE A 35 -5.41 -3.50 -1.58
CA ILE A 35 -4.30 -2.90 -2.34
C ILE A 35 -4.02 -3.76 -3.57
N THR A 36 -3.89 -5.08 -3.40
CA THR A 36 -3.67 -6.03 -4.50
C THR A 36 -4.75 -5.94 -5.57
N LYS A 37 -6.03 -5.87 -5.17
CA LYS A 37 -7.16 -5.74 -6.08
C LYS A 37 -7.08 -4.45 -6.91
N ILE A 38 -6.75 -3.33 -6.27
CA ILE A 38 -6.57 -2.05 -6.97
C ILE A 38 -5.39 -2.12 -7.96
N LEU A 39 -4.27 -2.73 -7.56
CA LEU A 39 -3.11 -2.89 -8.44
C LEU A 39 -3.38 -3.79 -9.66
N GLN A 40 -4.16 -4.85 -9.49
CA GLN A 40 -4.57 -5.72 -10.60
C GLN A 40 -5.41 -4.94 -11.63
N VAL A 41 -6.38 -4.15 -11.17
CA VAL A 41 -7.18 -3.29 -12.07
C VAL A 41 -6.30 -2.22 -12.72
N TYR A 42 -5.40 -1.59 -11.96
CA TYR A 42 -4.44 -0.64 -12.51
C TYR A 42 -3.61 -1.25 -13.64
N GLY A 43 -3.13 -2.49 -13.50
CA GLY A 43 -2.38 -3.20 -14.54
C GLY A 43 -3.12 -3.26 -15.88
N THR A 44 -4.45 -3.33 -15.88
CA THR A 44 -5.27 -3.35 -17.11
C THR A 44 -5.31 -2.02 -17.85
N VAL A 45 -4.99 -0.90 -17.18
CA VAL A 45 -5.03 0.45 -17.78
C VAL A 45 -3.65 1.06 -18.01
N VAL A 46 -2.57 0.42 -17.54
CA VAL A 46 -1.19 0.93 -17.69
C VAL A 46 -0.83 1.19 -19.14
N SER A 47 -1.21 0.32 -20.08
CA SER A 47 -0.96 0.53 -21.51
C SER A 47 -1.58 1.83 -22.01
N ASN A 48 -2.85 2.08 -21.66
CA ASN A 48 -3.57 3.29 -22.01
C ASN A 48 -2.94 4.55 -21.41
N LEU A 49 -2.46 4.49 -20.17
CA LEU A 49 -1.75 5.60 -19.53
C LEU A 49 -0.42 5.89 -20.24
N ASN A 50 0.30 4.84 -20.62
CA ASN A 50 1.60 4.91 -21.28
C ASN A 50 1.55 5.51 -22.69
N HIS A 51 0.38 5.51 -23.34
CA HIS A 51 0.16 6.24 -24.61
C HIS A 51 0.18 7.78 -24.45
N HIS A 52 -0.03 8.29 -23.23
CA HIS A 52 -0.16 9.74 -22.98
C HIS A 52 1.06 10.36 -22.28
N VAL A 53 2.13 9.59 -22.08
CA VAL A 53 3.36 10.05 -21.42
C VAL A 53 4.58 9.78 -22.29
N SER A 54 5.68 10.47 -22.01
CA SER A 54 6.93 10.26 -22.75
C SER A 54 7.52 8.88 -22.48
N GLN A 55 8.35 8.40 -23.41
CA GLN A 55 9.04 7.11 -23.28
C GLN A 55 10.00 7.06 -22.07
N THR A 56 10.43 8.22 -21.57
CA THR A 56 11.33 8.33 -20.41
C THR A 56 10.61 8.18 -19.07
N PHE A 57 9.31 8.52 -18.99
CA PHE A 57 8.53 8.53 -17.76
C PHE A 57 7.27 7.66 -17.90
N GLN A 58 7.49 6.40 -18.24
CA GLN A 58 6.44 5.40 -18.36
C GLN A 58 5.97 4.92 -16.98
N TYR A 59 4.69 4.61 -16.88
CA TYR A 59 4.10 3.95 -15.74
C TYR A 59 4.56 2.50 -15.63
N SER A 60 4.92 2.08 -14.41
CA SER A 60 5.32 0.71 -14.10
C SER A 60 4.15 -0.27 -14.24
N SER A 61 4.43 -1.48 -14.73
CA SER A 61 3.47 -2.60 -14.71
C SER A 61 3.06 -2.95 -13.27
N SER A 62 1.86 -3.49 -13.11
CA SER A 62 1.39 -4.06 -11.84
C SER A 62 2.33 -5.13 -11.29
N ASP A 63 3.03 -5.87 -12.15
CA ASP A 63 3.93 -6.96 -11.73
C ASP A 63 5.12 -6.48 -10.90
N VAL A 64 5.50 -5.21 -11.07
CA VAL A 64 6.57 -4.57 -10.29
C VAL A 64 6.04 -4.08 -8.94
N LEU A 65 4.77 -3.67 -8.89
CA LEU A 65 4.16 -3.08 -7.69
C LEU A 65 3.57 -4.14 -6.75
N LEU A 66 3.08 -5.25 -7.28
CA LEU A 66 2.46 -6.32 -6.49
C LEU A 66 3.40 -6.91 -5.42
N PRO A 67 4.69 -7.18 -5.69
CA PRO A 67 5.63 -7.66 -4.68
C PRO A 67 5.93 -6.64 -3.57
N LEU A 68 5.63 -5.35 -3.78
CA LEU A 68 5.86 -4.28 -2.81
C LEU A 68 4.73 -4.15 -1.80
N VAL A 69 3.64 -4.90 -1.97
CA VAL A 69 2.51 -4.91 -1.04
C VAL A 69 2.90 -5.67 0.21
N SER A 70 2.75 -5.03 1.36
CA SER A 70 3.00 -5.63 2.67
C SER A 70 1.86 -5.33 3.64
N SER A 71 1.81 -6.09 4.73
CA SER A 71 0.91 -5.84 5.84
C SER A 71 1.73 -5.47 7.07
N GLY A 72 1.35 -4.38 7.71
CA GLY A 72 1.85 -4.00 9.02
C GLY A 72 1.22 -4.82 10.15
N PRO A 73 1.46 -4.43 11.42
CA PRO A 73 0.87 -5.06 12.59
C PRO A 73 -0.66 -5.03 12.55
N LYS A 74 -1.28 -6.19 12.78
CA LYS A 74 -2.75 -6.35 12.75
C LYS A 74 -3.46 -5.75 13.96
N VAL A 75 -2.73 -5.44 15.03
CA VAL A 75 -3.33 -4.86 16.24
C VAL A 75 -2.77 -3.46 16.46
N SER A 76 -3.67 -2.49 16.56
CA SER A 76 -3.36 -1.12 16.94
C SER A 76 -3.17 -1.06 18.45
N ILE A 77 -1.91 -1.16 18.90
CA ILE A 77 -1.58 -1.11 20.32
C ILE A 77 -1.29 0.35 20.68
N ARG A 78 -1.97 0.88 21.71
CA ARG A 78 -1.56 2.16 22.30
C ARG A 78 -0.27 1.97 23.08
N ILE A 79 0.65 2.93 22.99
CA ILE A 79 1.97 2.87 23.62
C ILE A 79 1.86 2.61 25.15
N TYR A 80 0.79 3.06 25.80
CA TYR A 80 0.53 2.75 27.21
C TYR A 80 0.25 1.27 27.49
N GLU A 81 -0.46 0.57 26.60
CA GLU A 81 -0.77 -0.86 26.72
C GLU A 81 0.49 -1.73 26.53
N LEU A 82 1.44 -1.27 25.70
CA LEU A 82 2.76 -1.91 25.53
C LEU A 82 3.61 -1.83 26.81
N SER A 83 3.48 -0.76 27.60
CA SER A 83 4.18 -0.62 28.88
C SER A 83 3.64 -1.61 29.92
N LEU A 84 2.32 -1.75 30.01
CA LEU A 84 1.67 -2.69 30.93
C LEU A 84 1.90 -4.15 30.54
N ALA A 85 1.90 -4.47 29.25
CA ALA A 85 2.20 -5.82 28.76
C ALA A 85 3.64 -6.26 29.06
N LYS A 86 4.61 -5.33 29.07
CA LYS A 86 6.00 -5.64 29.46
C LYS A 86 6.18 -5.83 30.97
N LEU A 87 5.29 -5.29 31.80
CA LEU A 87 5.35 -5.41 33.26
C LEU A 87 4.76 -6.72 33.79
N ASN A 88 3.89 -7.39 33.03
CA ASN A 88 3.27 -8.67 33.40
C ASN A 88 4.05 -9.91 32.90
N VAL A 89 5.28 -9.74 32.42
CA VAL A 89 6.18 -10.84 31.97
C VAL A 89 7.41 -10.96 32.90
N THR A 90 7.22 -10.67 34.19
CA THR A 90 8.21 -10.95 35.26
C THR A 90 7.57 -11.74 36.38
#